data_AF-X1K0N7-F1
#
_entry.id   AF-X1K0N7-F1
#
_cell.length_a   1.000
_cell.length_b   1.000
_cell.length_c   1.000
_cell.angle_alpha   90.00
_cell.angle_beta   90.00
_cell.angle_gamma   90.00
#
_symmetry.space_group_name_H-M   'P 1'
#
loop_
_entity.id
_entity.type
_entity.pdbx_description
1 polymer ?
#
loop_
_entity_poly.entity_id
_entity_poly.type
_entity_poly.pdbx_seq_one_letter_code
_entity_poly.pdbx_strand_id
1 'polypeptide(L)'
;MLNIKNNQKGFAVFFITILILAAMFGIGVSLTILTLGEHNISRNIIKSSQTYYIAEAGVEDAIYRVKNSMNVSANYTLAVDEGSVDISIDSPSQNEKIITAYGNFRNVFRKLEASLTIAETAIPDFFYGMQVGEGGVNILGRDVQVIGNIFSNGSIQGEAGFSITGDAIVAGGTEPTADQEWTVH
;
A
#
# COMPACT_ATOMS: atom_id res chain seq x y z
N MET A 1 -82.54 43.49 -38.13
CA MET A 1 -81.31 42.69 -38.22
C MET A 1 -80.74 42.54 -36.81
N LEU A 2 -80.73 41.33 -36.26
CA LEU A 2 -80.14 41.06 -34.93
C LEU A 2 -78.62 41.11 -35.04
N ASN A 3 -78.00 42.01 -34.26
CA ASN A 3 -76.54 42.12 -34.16
C ASN A 3 -76.03 41.03 -33.21
N ILE A 4 -75.55 39.92 -33.77
CA ILE A 4 -74.98 38.80 -33.02
C ILE A 4 -73.57 39.20 -32.58
N LYS A 5 -73.38 39.55 -31.30
CA LYS A 5 -72.05 39.76 -30.72
C LYS A 5 -71.34 38.42 -30.54
N ASN A 6 -70.27 38.18 -31.30
CA ASN A 6 -69.37 37.04 -31.11
C ASN A 6 -68.64 37.13 -29.75
N ASN A 7 -69.00 36.25 -28.81
CA ASN A 7 -68.37 36.18 -27.48
C ASN A 7 -67.32 35.06 -27.44
N GLN A 8 -66.08 35.35 -27.86
CA GLN A 8 -64.97 34.38 -27.93
C GLN A 8 -64.28 34.11 -26.58
N LYS A 9 -64.78 34.70 -25.48
CA LYS A 9 -64.16 34.60 -24.15
C LYS A 9 -64.04 33.15 -23.64
N GLY A 10 -65.02 32.30 -23.92
CA GLY A 10 -64.98 30.87 -23.53
C GLY A 10 -63.89 30.08 -24.27
N PHE A 11 -63.74 30.33 -25.58
CA PHE A 11 -62.68 29.72 -26.38
C PHE A 11 -61.29 30.19 -25.93
N ALA A 12 -61.13 31.49 -25.63
CA ALA A 12 -59.88 32.04 -25.12
C ALA A 12 -59.47 31.38 -23.79
N VAL A 13 -60.41 31.22 -22.86
CA VAL A 13 -60.14 30.53 -21.58
C VAL A 13 -59.73 29.08 -21.81
N PHE A 14 -60.47 28.33 -22.62
CA PHE A 14 -60.14 26.92 -22.93
C PHE A 14 -58.75 26.77 -23.57
N PHE A 15 -58.43 27.60 -24.55
CA PHE A 15 -57.13 27.58 -25.22
C PHE A 15 -55.98 27.88 -24.24
N ILE A 16 -56.14 28.90 -23.39
CA ILE A 16 -55.15 29.25 -22.36
C ILE A 16 -54.99 28.10 -21.36
N THR A 17 -56.07 27.46 -20.93
CA THR A 17 -56.01 26.30 -20.03
C THR A 17 -55.22 25.14 -20.63
N ILE A 18 -55.46 24.81 -21.91
CA ILE A 18 -54.69 23.77 -22.60
C ILE A 18 -53.22 24.15 -22.69
N LEU A 19 -52.91 25.42 -23.00
CA LEU A 19 -51.53 25.89 -23.10
C LEU A 19 -50.80 25.77 -21.76
N ILE A 20 -51.46 26.13 -20.66
CA ILE A 20 -50.90 25.99 -19.31
C ILE A 20 -50.72 24.51 -18.95
N LEU A 21 -51.70 23.64 -19.25
CA LEU A 21 -51.58 22.21 -19.03
C LEU A 21 -50.41 21.59 -19.81
N ALA A 22 -50.24 21.98 -21.08
CA ALA A 22 -49.13 21.54 -21.91
C ALA A 22 -47.78 21.97 -21.34
N ALA A 23 -47.67 23.23 -20.87
CA ALA A 23 -46.47 23.74 -20.22
C ALA A 23 -46.15 22.97 -18.92
N MET A 24 -47.15 22.75 -18.06
CA MET A 24 -46.98 21.98 -16.82
C MET A 24 -46.55 20.53 -17.11
N PHE A 25 -47.14 19.90 -18.13
CA PHE A 25 -46.76 18.55 -18.53
C PHE A 25 -45.31 18.49 -19.02
N GLY A 26 -44.89 19.46 -19.85
CA GLY A 26 -43.51 19.56 -20.31
C GLY A 26 -42.50 19.69 -19.16
N ILE A 27 -42.82 20.51 -18.15
CA ILE A 27 -42.00 20.65 -16.93
C ILE A 27 -41.96 19.34 -16.14
N GLY A 28 -43.11 18.67 -15.96
CA GLY A 28 -43.21 17.42 -15.21
C GLY A 28 -42.39 16.28 -15.84
N VAL A 29 -42.45 16.14 -17.17
CA VAL A 29 -41.64 15.15 -17.91
C VAL A 29 -40.15 15.46 -17.76
N SER A 30 -39.76 16.74 -17.90
CA SER A 30 -38.36 17.16 -17.79
C SER A 30 -37.79 16.84 -16.41
N LEU A 31 -38.55 17.12 -15.34
CA LEU A 31 -38.15 16.82 -13.97
C LEU A 31 -37.99 15.30 -13.76
N THR A 32 -38.93 14.51 -14.29
CA THR A 32 -38.89 13.04 -14.16
C THR A 32 -37.61 12.45 -14.79
N ILE A 33 -37.23 12.93 -15.98
CA ILE A 33 -36.00 12.49 -16.66
C ILE A 33 -34.77 12.85 -15.82
N LEU A 34 -34.70 14.07 -15.27
CA LEU A 34 -33.60 14.51 -14.42
C LEU A 34 -33.49 13.64 -13.15
N THR A 35 -34.61 13.41 -12.45
CA THR A 35 -34.62 12.58 -11.23
C THR A 35 -34.22 11.14 -11.49
N LEU A 36 -34.63 10.54 -12.62
CA LEU A 36 -34.19 9.19 -13.00
C LEU A 36 -32.69 9.16 -13.30
N GLY A 37 -32.15 10.22 -13.92
CA GLY A 37 -30.72 10.38 -14.13
C GLY A 37 -29.94 10.43 -12.82
N GLU A 38 -30.37 11.29 -11.89
CA GLU A 38 -29.77 11.42 -10.55
C GLU A 38 -29.83 10.11 -9.76
N HIS A 39 -30.95 9.39 -9.85
CA HIS A 39 -31.12 8.10 -9.18
C HIS A 39 -30.08 7.08 -9.68
N ASN A 40 -29.87 6.98 -10.98
CA ASN A 40 -28.88 6.08 -11.57
C ASN A 40 -27.44 6.47 -11.18
N ILE A 41 -27.13 7.78 -11.20
CA ILE A 41 -25.83 8.31 -10.76
C ILE A 41 -25.58 7.96 -9.29
N SER A 42 -26.55 8.23 -8.41
CA SER A 42 -26.47 7.93 -6.98
C SER A 42 -26.22 6.45 -6.72
N ARG A 43 -26.98 5.56 -7.39
CA ARG A 43 -26.75 4.10 -7.30
C ARG A 43 -25.35 3.71 -7.78
N ASN A 44 -24.85 4.32 -8.83
CA ASN A 44 -23.52 4.02 -9.35
C ASN A 44 -22.42 4.49 -8.39
N ILE A 45 -22.59 5.65 -7.74
CA ILE A 45 -21.66 6.16 -6.72
C ILE A 45 -21.59 5.20 -5.53
N ILE A 46 -22.73 4.70 -5.05
CA ILE A 46 -22.78 3.73 -3.95
C ILE A 46 -22.03 2.45 -4.34
N LYS A 47 -22.31 1.87 -5.52
CA LYS A 47 -21.61 0.67 -6.00
C LYS A 47 -20.11 0.90 -6.18
N SER A 48 -19.72 2.05 -6.73
CA SER A 48 -18.31 2.44 -6.90
C SER A 48 -17.59 2.56 -5.56
N SER A 49 -18.26 3.12 -4.55
CA SER A 49 -17.72 3.22 -3.18
C SER A 49 -17.55 1.84 -2.55
N GLN A 50 -18.56 0.96 -2.67
CA GLN A 50 -18.47 -0.43 -2.20
C GLN A 50 -17.30 -1.18 -2.86
N THR A 51 -17.18 -1.05 -4.19
CA THR A 51 -16.08 -1.67 -4.95
C THR A 51 -14.72 -1.12 -4.51
N TYR A 52 -14.63 0.17 -4.18
CA TYR A 52 -13.40 0.79 -3.68
C TYR A 52 -12.96 0.17 -2.36
N TYR A 53 -13.88 0.02 -1.40
CA TYR A 53 -13.57 -0.62 -0.11
C TYR A 53 -13.22 -2.11 -0.26
N ILE A 54 -13.81 -2.81 -1.23
CA ILE A 54 -13.42 -4.19 -1.57
C ILE A 54 -11.99 -4.25 -2.10
N ALA A 55 -11.61 -3.32 -3.00
CA ALA A 55 -10.24 -3.22 -3.48
C ALA A 55 -9.27 -2.87 -2.35
N GLU A 56 -9.67 -1.96 -1.46
CA GLU A 56 -8.86 -1.53 -0.31
C GLU A 56 -8.61 -2.68 0.67
N ALA A 57 -9.64 -3.47 0.98
CA ALA A 57 -9.50 -4.67 1.79
C ALA A 57 -8.48 -5.67 1.18
N GLY A 58 -8.46 -5.82 -0.15
CA GLY A 58 -7.47 -6.64 -0.84
C GLY A 58 -6.05 -6.09 -0.73
N VAL A 59 -5.88 -4.76 -0.86
CA VAL A 59 -4.58 -4.12 -0.63
C VAL A 59 -4.12 -4.33 0.81
N GLU A 60 -4.99 -4.09 1.80
CA GLU A 60 -4.63 -4.22 3.22
C GLU A 60 -4.30 -5.66 3.62
N ASP A 61 -5.06 -6.66 3.15
CA ASP A 61 -4.75 -8.08 3.38
C ASP A 61 -3.36 -8.44 2.82
N ALA A 62 -3.06 -7.99 1.61
CA ALA A 62 -1.78 -8.23 0.98
C ALA A 62 -0.63 -7.52 1.72
N ILE A 63 -0.81 -6.24 2.09
CA ILE A 63 0.16 -5.47 2.89
C ILE A 63 0.42 -6.19 4.22
N TYR A 64 -0.64 -6.65 4.90
CA TYR A 64 -0.52 -7.35 6.16
C TYR A 64 0.30 -8.63 6.02
N ARG A 65 0.01 -9.44 5.01
CA ARG A 65 0.75 -10.69 4.75
C ARG A 65 2.21 -10.44 4.41
N VAL A 66 2.50 -9.44 3.58
CA VAL A 66 3.86 -9.04 3.23
C VAL A 66 4.62 -8.56 4.47
N LYS A 67 4.01 -7.69 5.27
CA LYS A 67 4.60 -7.13 6.49
C LYS A 67 4.94 -8.19 7.53
N ASN A 68 4.09 -9.22 7.68
CA ASN A 68 4.28 -10.30 8.66
C ASN A 68 5.01 -11.52 8.09
N SER A 69 5.64 -11.40 6.92
CA SER A 69 6.37 -12.50 6.25
C SER A 69 5.56 -13.79 6.12
N MET A 70 4.25 -13.66 5.90
CA MET A 70 3.35 -14.80 5.70
C MET A 70 3.55 -15.39 4.30
N ASN A 71 3.36 -16.70 4.18
CA ASN A 71 3.35 -17.34 2.87
C ASN A 71 2.12 -16.88 2.07
N VAL A 72 2.34 -16.16 0.97
CA VAL A 72 1.28 -15.63 0.09
C VAL A 72 1.67 -15.83 -1.36
N SER A 73 0.69 -16.19 -2.19
CA SER A 73 0.87 -16.29 -3.64
C SER A 73 1.06 -14.90 -4.24
N ALA A 74 1.86 -14.79 -5.31
CA ALA A 74 1.99 -13.55 -6.07
C ALA A 74 0.66 -13.09 -6.68
N ASN A 75 -0.25 -14.03 -6.98
CA ASN A 75 -1.59 -13.73 -7.44
C ASN A 75 -2.62 -14.56 -6.67
N TYR A 76 -3.69 -13.92 -6.20
CA TYR A 76 -4.79 -14.61 -5.55
C TYR A 76 -6.06 -13.75 -5.54
N THR A 77 -7.20 -14.41 -5.38
CA THR A 77 -8.50 -13.75 -5.24
C THR A 77 -8.96 -13.84 -3.79
N LEU A 78 -9.49 -12.73 -3.27
CA LEU A 78 -10.11 -12.66 -1.96
C LEU A 78 -11.60 -12.32 -2.15
N ALA A 79 -12.47 -13.11 -1.52
CA ALA A 79 -13.90 -12.78 -1.44
C ALA A 79 -14.12 -11.80 -0.29
N VAL A 80 -14.84 -10.71 -0.56
CA VAL A 80 -15.18 -9.67 0.42
C VAL A 80 -16.68 -9.42 0.33
N ASP A 81 -17.42 -10.05 1.24
CA ASP A 81 -18.90 -10.04 1.25
C ASP A 81 -19.48 -10.55 -0.10
N GLU A 82 -20.35 -9.77 -0.76
CA GLU A 82 -20.88 -10.09 -2.09
C GLU A 82 -19.94 -9.73 -3.26
N GLY A 83 -18.74 -9.22 -2.96
CA GLY A 83 -17.74 -8.83 -3.95
C GLY A 83 -16.51 -9.72 -3.96
N SER A 84 -15.63 -9.46 -4.92
CA SER A 84 -14.32 -10.11 -5.00
C SER A 84 -13.24 -9.11 -5.35
N VAL A 85 -12.01 -9.41 -4.94
CA VAL A 85 -10.84 -8.65 -5.34
C VAL A 85 -9.77 -9.61 -5.83
N ASP A 86 -9.21 -9.32 -6.99
CA ASP A 86 -8.04 -10.01 -7.52
C ASP A 86 -6.79 -9.21 -7.15
N ILE A 87 -5.88 -9.83 -6.41
CA ILE A 87 -4.63 -9.23 -5.95
C ILE A 87 -3.45 -9.76 -6.76
N SER A 88 -2.56 -8.85 -7.19
CA SER A 88 -1.22 -9.14 -7.69
C SER A 88 -0.18 -8.48 -6.80
N ILE A 89 0.89 -9.21 -6.47
CA ILE A 89 2.05 -8.74 -5.70
C ILE A 89 3.29 -8.89 -6.57
N ASP A 90 3.76 -7.75 -7.09
CA ASP A 90 4.97 -7.66 -7.90
C ASP A 90 6.17 -7.26 -7.03
N SER A 91 7.36 -7.73 -7.41
CA SER A 91 8.62 -7.45 -6.70
C SER A 91 9.65 -6.86 -7.67
N PRO A 92 9.56 -5.56 -8.01
CA PRO A 92 10.47 -4.94 -8.98
C PRO A 92 11.92 -4.91 -8.49
N SER A 93 12.15 -4.92 -7.16
CA SER A 93 13.46 -5.06 -6.54
C SER A 93 13.36 -5.87 -5.23
N GLN A 94 14.50 -6.14 -4.58
CA GLN A 94 14.55 -6.88 -3.32
C GLN A 94 13.77 -6.15 -2.19
N ASN A 95 13.85 -4.82 -2.18
CA ASN A 95 13.31 -3.96 -1.12
C ASN A 95 12.01 -3.26 -1.55
N GLU A 96 11.43 -3.63 -2.69
CA GLU A 96 10.20 -3.04 -3.17
C GLU A 96 9.16 -4.12 -3.49
N LYS A 97 7.91 -3.82 -3.14
CA LYS A 97 6.75 -4.61 -3.51
C LYS A 97 5.69 -3.68 -4.06
N ILE A 98 5.08 -4.03 -5.19
CA ILE A 98 3.92 -3.32 -5.74
C ILE A 98 2.73 -4.24 -5.61
N ILE A 99 1.74 -3.82 -4.85
CA ILE A 99 0.49 -4.56 -4.63
C ILE A 99 -0.58 -3.88 -5.48
N THR A 100 -1.15 -4.62 -6.42
CA THR A 100 -2.31 -4.21 -7.20
C THR A 100 -3.53 -4.99 -6.76
N ALA A 101 -4.61 -4.29 -6.43
CA ALA A 101 -5.89 -4.90 -6.10
C ALA A 101 -6.96 -4.45 -7.09
N TYR A 102 -7.61 -5.41 -7.74
CA TYR A 102 -8.69 -5.20 -8.68
C TYR A 102 -10.02 -5.66 -8.07
N GLY A 103 -10.72 -4.73 -7.43
CA GLY A 103 -12.02 -4.99 -6.81
C GLY A 103 -13.14 -5.03 -7.84
N ASN A 104 -14.06 -5.96 -7.67
CA ASN A 104 -15.27 -6.13 -8.47
C ASN A 104 -16.50 -6.28 -7.55
N PHE A 105 -17.47 -5.38 -7.74
CA PHE A 105 -18.79 -5.51 -7.16
C PHE A 105 -19.87 -5.28 -8.21
N ARG A 106 -20.58 -6.35 -8.58
CA ARG A 106 -21.70 -6.31 -9.54
C ARG A 106 -21.33 -5.59 -10.86
N ASN A 107 -20.16 -5.94 -11.44
CA ASN A 107 -19.59 -5.36 -12.66
C ASN A 107 -19.21 -3.88 -12.57
N VAL A 108 -19.03 -3.37 -11.34
CA VAL A 108 -18.31 -2.12 -11.10
C VAL A 108 -16.92 -2.49 -10.64
N PHE A 109 -15.91 -1.84 -11.22
CA PHE A 109 -14.50 -2.18 -11.02
C PHE A 109 -13.74 -1.00 -10.43
N ARG A 110 -12.87 -1.26 -9.47
CA ARG A 110 -11.94 -0.29 -8.90
C ARG A 110 -10.57 -0.94 -8.78
N LYS A 111 -9.56 -0.26 -9.31
CA LYS A 111 -8.16 -0.66 -9.20
C LYS A 111 -7.50 0.22 -8.15
N LEU A 112 -6.83 -0.39 -7.18
CA LEU A 112 -5.94 0.28 -6.24
C LEU A 112 -4.54 -0.31 -6.36
N GLU A 113 -3.54 0.52 -6.07
CA GLU A 113 -2.15 0.14 -6.12
C GLU A 113 -1.43 0.74 -4.92
N ALA A 114 -0.59 -0.06 -4.26
CA ALA A 114 0.27 0.37 -3.17
C ALA A 114 1.71 -0.08 -3.48
N SER A 115 2.65 0.87 -3.45
CA SER A 115 4.08 0.54 -3.46
C SER A 115 4.61 0.56 -2.03
N LEU A 116 5.27 -0.53 -1.65
CA LEU A 116 5.89 -0.71 -0.35
C LEU A 116 7.39 -0.74 -0.52
N THR A 117 8.08 0.11 0.24
CA THR A 117 9.51 0.00 0.46
C THR A 117 9.75 -0.78 1.75
N ILE A 118 10.35 -1.95 1.64
CA ILE A 118 10.79 -2.76 2.76
C ILE A 118 12.17 -2.25 3.14
N ALA A 119 12.23 -1.45 4.21
CA ALA A 119 13.51 -1.11 4.81
C ALA A 119 14.08 -2.38 5.46
N GLU A 120 15.30 -2.76 5.07
CA GLU A 120 16.05 -3.75 5.85
C GLU A 120 16.37 -3.13 7.21
N THR A 121 15.53 -3.41 8.22
CA THR A 121 15.98 -3.35 9.61
C THR A 121 16.82 -4.60 9.88
N ALA A 122 17.90 -4.77 9.12
CA ALA A 122 19.03 -5.48 9.68
C ALA A 122 19.51 -4.60 10.83
N ILE A 123 19.03 -4.87 12.04
CA ILE A 123 19.82 -4.52 13.22
C ILE A 123 20.97 -5.52 13.14
N PRO A 124 22.20 -5.12 12.76
CA PRO A 124 23.30 -6.05 12.81
C PRO A 124 23.48 -6.42 14.29
N ASP A 125 22.99 -7.59 14.67
CA ASP A 125 23.19 -8.10 16.01
C ASP A 125 24.60 -8.68 16.09
N PHE A 126 25.46 -8.00 16.86
CA PHE A 126 26.84 -8.41 17.09
C PHE A 126 26.91 -9.30 18.34
N PHE A 127 26.70 -10.60 18.19
CA PHE A 127 26.87 -11.56 19.28
C PHE A 127 28.34 -11.93 19.46
N TYR A 128 29.13 -11.02 20.01
CA TYR A 128 30.52 -11.29 20.40
C TYR A 128 30.66 -11.36 21.92
N GLY A 129 31.27 -12.43 22.42
CA GLY A 129 31.75 -12.50 23.80
C GLY A 129 32.93 -11.55 24.05
N MET A 130 33.64 -11.16 22.99
CA MET A 130 34.71 -10.16 23.03
C MET A 130 34.80 -9.40 21.70
N GLN A 131 34.67 -8.08 21.74
CA GLN A 131 34.87 -7.20 20.59
C GLN A 131 36.04 -6.24 20.88
N VAL A 132 37.11 -6.31 20.09
CA VAL A 132 38.33 -5.53 20.30
C VAL A 132 38.78 -4.84 19.01
N GLY A 133 39.27 -3.61 19.13
CA GLY A 133 39.78 -2.84 18.00
C GLY A 133 41.13 -3.33 17.48
N GLU A 134 41.87 -2.41 16.87
CA GLU A 134 43.15 -2.66 16.17
C GLU A 134 44.26 -3.21 17.08
N GLY A 135 44.16 -3.00 18.39
CA GLY A 135 45.13 -3.50 19.39
C GLY A 135 45.15 -5.02 19.54
N GLY A 136 44.18 -5.73 18.97
CA GLY A 136 44.14 -7.20 19.04
C GLY A 136 43.77 -7.74 20.43
N VAL A 137 43.77 -9.06 20.55
CA VAL A 137 43.57 -9.78 21.80
C VAL A 137 44.86 -10.51 22.14
N ASN A 138 45.40 -10.32 23.35
CA ASN A 138 46.54 -11.07 23.85
C ASN A 138 46.23 -11.67 25.22
N ILE A 139 46.13 -13.00 25.29
CA ILE A 139 45.81 -13.74 26.51
C ILE A 139 47.09 -14.35 27.10
N LEU A 140 47.53 -13.79 28.23
CA LEU A 140 48.76 -14.16 28.94
C LEU A 140 48.58 -15.30 29.97
N GLY A 141 47.46 -16.03 29.90
CA GLY A 141 47.11 -17.08 30.85
C GLY A 141 47.01 -18.45 30.18
N ARG A 142 47.38 -19.49 30.92
CA ARG A 142 47.21 -20.89 30.50
C ARG A 142 45.78 -21.35 30.75
N ASP A 143 45.27 -22.22 29.88
CA ASP A 143 43.95 -22.86 30.00
C ASP A 143 42.77 -21.86 30.10
N VAL A 144 42.89 -20.70 29.43
CA VAL A 144 41.83 -19.69 29.34
C VAL A 144 40.83 -20.08 28.25
N GLN A 145 39.54 -20.06 28.58
CA GLN A 145 38.47 -20.35 27.64
C GLN A 145 37.57 -19.13 27.46
N VAL A 146 37.37 -18.71 26.20
CA VAL A 146 36.34 -17.74 25.84
C VAL A 146 35.11 -18.49 25.35
N ILE A 147 34.02 -18.34 26.09
CA ILE A 147 32.72 -18.92 25.75
C ILE A 147 31.95 -17.92 24.89
N GLY A 148 31.90 -18.17 23.58
CA GLY A 148 31.27 -17.31 22.58
C GLY A 148 32.23 -16.86 21.48
N ASN A 149 31.80 -15.89 20.67
CA ASN A 149 32.56 -15.40 19.52
C ASN A 149 33.52 -14.27 19.91
N ILE A 150 34.66 -14.17 19.21
CA ILE A 150 35.59 -13.04 19.31
C ILE A 150 35.64 -12.33 17.96
N PHE A 151 35.48 -11.00 17.98
CA PHE A 151 35.77 -10.13 16.85
C PHE A 151 36.94 -9.21 17.22
N SER A 152 37.98 -9.17 16.38
CA SER A 152 39.10 -8.27 16.56
C SER A 152 39.52 -7.58 15.27
N ASN A 153 39.81 -6.27 15.31
CA ASN A 153 40.50 -5.57 14.22
C ASN A 153 42.03 -5.74 14.30
N GLY A 154 42.54 -6.58 15.20
CA GLY A 154 43.95 -6.91 15.35
C GLY A 154 44.14 -8.40 15.60
N SER A 155 45.39 -8.84 15.75
CA SER A 155 45.70 -10.26 15.96
C SER A 155 45.08 -10.81 17.24
N ILE A 156 44.60 -12.04 17.21
CA ILE A 156 44.18 -12.79 18.40
C ILE A 156 45.29 -13.78 18.76
N GLN A 157 45.86 -13.63 19.95
CA GLN A 157 47.00 -14.39 20.46
C GLN A 157 46.66 -14.94 21.85
N GLY A 158 47.07 -16.18 22.14
CA GLY A 158 46.90 -16.80 23.45
C GLY A 158 47.98 -17.82 23.74
N GLU A 159 48.21 -18.07 25.02
CA GLU A 159 49.14 -19.10 25.49
C GLU A 159 48.58 -20.52 25.37
N ALA A 160 49.38 -21.52 25.75
CA ALA A 160 48.99 -22.92 25.72
C ALA A 160 47.70 -23.18 26.54
N GLY A 161 46.71 -23.81 25.90
CA GLY A 161 45.40 -24.08 26.50
C GLY A 161 44.34 -23.00 26.22
N PHE A 162 44.68 -21.93 25.49
CA PHE A 162 43.68 -20.97 25.02
C PHE A 162 42.70 -21.63 24.05
N SER A 163 41.40 -21.51 24.33
CA SER A 163 40.34 -22.02 23.46
C SER A 163 39.18 -21.04 23.36
N ILE A 164 38.56 -21.01 22.17
CA ILE A 164 37.35 -20.23 21.87
C ILE A 164 36.28 -21.25 21.51
N THR A 165 35.11 -21.15 22.14
CA THR A 165 34.02 -22.09 21.84
C THR A 165 33.17 -21.67 20.64
N GLY A 166 33.24 -20.40 20.25
CA GLY A 166 32.57 -19.83 19.07
C GLY A 166 33.56 -19.39 17.98
N ASP A 167 33.09 -18.50 17.11
CA ASP A 167 33.86 -18.01 15.97
C ASP A 167 34.90 -16.97 16.38
N ALA A 168 36.07 -17.00 15.72
CA ALA A 168 37.10 -15.98 15.84
C ALA A 168 37.25 -15.23 14.51
N ILE A 169 36.87 -13.96 14.50
CA ILE A 169 36.91 -13.09 13.32
C ILE A 169 38.02 -12.06 13.53
N VAL A 170 39.01 -12.05 12.64
CA VAL A 170 40.03 -11.00 12.57
C VAL A 170 39.78 -10.16 11.33
N ALA A 171 39.22 -8.96 11.52
CA ALA A 171 39.22 -7.93 10.48
C ALA A 171 40.66 -7.41 10.38
N GLY A 172 41.25 -7.37 9.19
CA GLY A 172 42.67 -7.12 8.94
C GLY A 172 43.22 -5.72 9.30
N GLY A 173 42.65 -5.04 10.30
CA GLY A 173 43.00 -3.69 10.71
C GLY A 173 42.51 -2.61 9.73
N THR A 174 42.67 -1.36 10.12
CA THR A 174 42.74 -0.25 9.17
C THR A 174 44.14 -0.27 8.54
N GLU A 175 44.21 -0.10 7.22
CA GLU A 175 45.51 0.11 6.55
C GLU A 175 46.20 1.33 7.20
N PRO A 176 47.50 1.26 7.53
CA PRO A 176 48.21 2.34 8.23
C PRO A 176 48.31 3.65 7.42
N THR A 177 47.90 3.62 6.15
CA THR A 177 47.75 4.78 5.28
C THR A 177 46.27 4.99 4.96
N ALA A 178 45.73 6.16 5.33
CA ALA A 178 44.44 6.61 4.84
C ALA A 178 44.50 6.73 3.30
N ASP A 179 43.57 6.08 2.60
CA ASP A 179 43.41 6.19 1.14
C ASP A 179 42.68 7.47 0.73
N GLN A 180 42.16 8.23 1.71
CA GLN A 180 41.51 9.51 1.52
C GLN A 180 42.03 10.53 2.54
N GLU A 181 42.72 11.54 2.05
CA GLU A 181 43.02 12.76 2.80
C GLU A 181 42.00 13.85 2.42
N TRP A 182 41.36 14.46 3.42
CA TRP A 182 40.57 15.67 3.18
C TRP A 182 41.53 16.85 3.04
N THR A 183 41.85 17.23 1.81
CA THR A 183 42.56 18.49 1.55
C THR A 183 41.58 19.64 1.77
N VAL A 184 41.73 20.36 2.89
CA VAL A 184 41.02 21.63 3.08
C VAL A 184 41.73 22.67 2.23
N HIS A 185 41.04 23.20 1.21
CA HIS A 185 41.47 24.37 0.45
C HIS A 185 41.25 25.66 1.24
#